data_AF-A0AAW1ZTH3-F1
#
_entry.id   AF-A0AAW1ZTH3-F1
#
_cell.length_a   1.000
_cell.length_b   1.000
_cell.length_c   1.000
_cell.angle_alpha   90.00
_cell.angle_beta   90.00
_cell.angle_gamma   90.00
#
_symmetry.space_group_name_H-M   'P 1'
#
loop_
_entity.id
_entity.type
_entity.pdbx_description
1 polymer ?
#
loop_
_entity_poly.entity_id
_entity_poly.type
_entity_poly.pdbx_seq_one_letter_code
_entity_poly.pdbx_strand_id
1 'polypeptide(L)'
;MSIFTPAKNKEKYFSDIEQKAKERFMPVFEKGLANSDFLVGNQLSRADVHLLEATLMLQELFPTILSTFPKIQAFQGRMKALTRISKFLQPGSARKAPPDEAYVKTVKEVLSHHFK
;
A
#
# COMPACT_ATOMS: atom_id res chain seq x y z
N MET A 1 -8.12 1.31 -7.33
CA MET A 1 -9.24 1.44 -8.29
C MET A 1 -10.45 0.55 -7.97
N SER A 2 -10.36 -0.41 -7.03
CA SER A 2 -11.48 -1.31 -6.67
C SER A 2 -12.80 -0.60 -6.32
N ILE A 3 -12.72 0.61 -5.76
CA ILE A 3 -13.88 1.42 -5.35
C ILE A 3 -14.74 1.90 -6.53
N PHE A 4 -14.18 2.00 -7.72
CA PHE A 4 -14.91 2.38 -8.95
C PHE A 4 -15.31 1.15 -9.78
N THR A 5 -14.84 -0.05 -9.41
CA THR A 5 -15.16 -1.30 -10.08
C THR A 5 -16.60 -1.74 -9.72
N PRO A 6 -17.43 -2.17 -10.70
CA PRO A 6 -18.74 -2.74 -10.44
C PRO A 6 -18.67 -3.93 -9.48
N ALA A 7 -19.68 -4.08 -8.61
CA ALA A 7 -19.69 -5.08 -7.52
C ALA A 7 -19.36 -6.51 -8.00
N LYS A 8 -19.89 -6.92 -9.16
CA LYS A 8 -19.70 -8.25 -9.76
C LYS A 8 -18.22 -8.60 -10.04
N ASN A 9 -17.34 -7.61 -10.18
CA ASN A 9 -15.93 -7.83 -10.53
C ASN A 9 -14.97 -7.55 -9.36
N LYS A 10 -15.48 -7.17 -8.17
CA LYS A 10 -14.62 -6.79 -7.04
C LYS A 10 -13.81 -7.96 -6.50
N GLU A 11 -14.43 -9.13 -6.32
CA GLU A 11 -13.74 -10.32 -5.78
C GLU A 11 -12.59 -10.76 -6.67
N LYS A 12 -12.85 -10.91 -7.98
CA LYS A 12 -11.79 -11.24 -8.95
C LYS A 12 -10.68 -10.20 -8.94
N TYR A 13 -11.01 -8.91 -8.87
CA TYR A 13 -10.02 -7.84 -8.81
C TYR A 13 -9.14 -7.91 -7.55
N PHE A 14 -9.73 -8.19 -6.39
CA PHE A 14 -8.95 -8.37 -5.16
C PHE A 14 -8.09 -9.63 -5.20
N SER A 15 -8.61 -10.75 -5.69
CA SER A 15 -7.83 -11.96 -5.90
C SER A 15 -6.63 -11.72 -6.83
N ASP A 16 -6.82 -11.01 -7.95
CA ASP A 16 -5.75 -10.63 -8.87
C ASP A 16 -4.68 -9.74 -8.20
N ILE A 17 -5.08 -8.82 -7.31
CA ILE A 17 -4.13 -7.99 -6.53
C ILE A 17 -3.34 -8.87 -5.57
N GLU A 18 -4.02 -9.71 -4.79
CA GLU A 18 -3.37 -10.57 -3.80
C GLU A 18 -2.36 -11.49 -4.47
N GLN A 19 -2.76 -12.12 -5.57
CA GLN A 19 -1.89 -13.00 -6.35
C GLN A 19 -0.65 -12.25 -6.86
N LYS A 20 -0.84 -11.10 -7.53
CA LYS A 20 0.29 -10.32 -8.06
C LYS A 20 1.19 -9.79 -6.95
N ALA A 21 0.62 -9.38 -5.81
CA ALA A 21 1.40 -8.94 -4.66
C ALA A 21 2.30 -10.08 -4.14
N LYS A 22 1.72 -11.28 -3.90
CA LYS A 22 2.44 -12.43 -3.36
C LYS A 22 3.44 -13.05 -4.34
N GLU A 23 3.09 -13.18 -5.61
CA GLU A 23 3.86 -13.95 -6.58
C GLU A 23 4.85 -13.09 -7.40
N ARG A 24 4.52 -11.82 -7.64
CA ARG A 24 5.31 -10.96 -8.55
C ARG A 24 6.06 -9.84 -7.85
N PHE A 25 5.41 -9.09 -6.96
CA PHE A 25 5.98 -7.83 -6.46
C PHE A 25 6.72 -7.99 -5.12
N MET A 26 6.06 -8.52 -4.09
CA MET A 26 6.67 -8.66 -2.76
C MET A 26 7.95 -9.52 -2.77
N PRO A 27 8.07 -10.62 -3.54
CA PRO A 27 9.32 -11.39 -3.59
C PRO A 27 10.54 -10.59 -4.04
N VAL A 28 10.34 -9.60 -4.93
CA VAL A 28 11.42 -8.73 -5.40
C VAL A 28 11.95 -7.84 -4.28
N PHE A 29 11.04 -7.23 -3.51
CA PHE A 29 11.42 -6.37 -2.38
C PHE A 29 11.97 -7.17 -1.20
N GLU A 30 11.41 -8.35 -0.92
CA GLU A 30 11.92 -9.28 0.09
C GLU A 30 13.37 -9.68 -0.20
N LYS A 31 13.69 -9.95 -1.48
CA LYS A 31 15.07 -10.20 -1.93
C LYS A 31 15.93 -8.94 -1.85
N GLY A 32 15.41 -7.78 -2.23
CA GLY A 32 16.15 -6.51 -2.18
C GLY A 32 16.55 -6.11 -0.75
N LEU A 33 15.70 -6.41 0.23
CA LEU A 33 15.93 -6.16 1.65
C LEU A 33 16.75 -7.27 2.33
N ALA A 34 17.36 -8.18 1.57
CA ALA A 34 18.10 -9.31 2.14
C ALA A 34 19.35 -8.91 2.91
N ASN A 35 20.07 -7.89 2.43
CA ASN A 35 21.39 -7.52 2.93
C ASN A 35 21.50 -6.01 3.25
N SER A 36 20.40 -5.27 3.24
CA SER A 36 20.39 -3.84 3.55
C SER A 36 19.08 -3.44 4.22
N ASP A 37 19.17 -2.42 5.07
CA ASP A 37 18.01 -1.87 5.76
C ASP A 37 17.15 -0.95 4.87
N PHE A 38 17.73 -0.46 3.77
CA PHE A 38 17.12 0.42 2.78
C PHE A 38 17.22 -0.18 1.37
N LEU A 39 16.30 0.20 0.49
CA LEU A 39 16.23 -0.35 -0.86
C LEU A 39 17.34 0.15 -1.79
N VAL A 40 17.87 1.36 -1.57
CA VAL A 40 18.83 2.00 -2.48
C VAL A 40 19.90 2.75 -1.70
N GLY A 41 21.18 2.52 -2.06
CA GLY A 41 22.30 3.33 -1.57
C GLY A 41 22.55 3.25 -0.05
N ASN A 42 22.00 2.23 0.63
CA ASN A 42 22.11 2.04 2.08
C ASN A 42 21.67 3.27 2.91
N GLN A 43 20.72 4.05 2.38
CA GLN A 43 20.17 5.23 3.04
C GLN A 43 18.69 5.40 2.69
N LEU A 44 17.96 6.15 3.52
CA LEU A 44 16.55 6.44 3.28
C LEU A 44 16.36 7.13 1.91
N SER A 45 15.51 6.53 1.09
CA SER A 45 15.17 7.01 -0.24
C SER A 45 13.65 7.07 -0.45
N ARG A 46 13.22 7.66 -1.56
CA ARG A 46 11.80 7.67 -1.96
C ARG A 46 11.26 6.25 -2.18
N ALA A 47 12.11 5.31 -2.60
CA ALA A 47 11.69 3.93 -2.81
C ALA A 47 11.18 3.30 -1.51
N ASP A 48 11.85 3.58 -0.39
CA ASP A 48 11.49 3.04 0.92
C ASP A 48 10.12 3.59 1.36
N VAL A 49 9.90 4.90 1.17
CA VAL A 49 8.62 5.55 1.50
C VAL A 49 7.47 4.97 0.68
N HIS A 50 7.68 4.73 -0.62
CA HIS A 50 6.65 4.12 -1.48
C HIS A 50 6.40 2.65 -1.13
N LEU A 51 7.43 1.87 -0.78
CA LEU A 51 7.22 0.49 -0.33
C LEU A 51 6.45 0.45 1.00
N LEU A 52 6.76 1.34 1.95
CA LEU A 52 5.97 1.49 3.17
C LEU A 52 4.51 1.76 2.86
N GLU A 53 4.22 2.78 2.03
CA GLU A 53 2.86 3.13 1.65
C GLU A 53 2.11 1.95 1.02
N ALA A 54 2.72 1.27 0.05
CA ALA A 54 2.14 0.12 -0.62
C ALA A 54 1.85 -1.05 0.34
N THR A 55 2.77 -1.34 1.26
CA THR A 55 2.58 -2.44 2.23
C THR A 55 1.47 -2.15 3.23
N LEU A 56 1.32 -0.90 3.69
CA LEU A 56 0.20 -0.49 4.54
C LEU A 56 -1.13 -0.62 3.81
N MET A 57 -1.21 -0.15 2.56
CA MET A 57 -2.42 -0.30 1.73
C MET A 57 -2.78 -1.77 1.46
N LEU A 58 -1.78 -2.63 1.24
CA LEU A 58 -2.02 -4.06 1.04
C LEU A 58 -2.55 -4.72 2.32
N GLN A 59 -2.08 -4.33 3.51
CA GLN A 59 -2.58 -4.87 4.77
C GLN A 59 -3.99 -4.39 5.12
N GLU A 60 -4.39 -3.19 4.66
CA GLU A 60 -5.78 -2.73 4.75
C GLU A 60 -6.74 -3.62 3.94
N LEU A 61 -6.26 -4.25 2.87
CA LEU A 61 -7.04 -5.19 2.06
C LEU A 61 -6.89 -6.65 2.52
N PHE A 62 -5.67 -7.04 2.89
CA PHE A 62 -5.27 -8.42 3.18
C PHE A 62 -4.39 -8.43 4.44
N PRO A 63 -4.98 -8.51 5.64
CA PRO A 63 -4.25 -8.29 6.90
C PRO A 63 -3.00 -9.18 7.09
N THR A 64 -3.03 -10.40 6.55
CA THR A 64 -1.98 -11.42 6.71
C THR A 64 -1.01 -11.49 5.52
N ILE A 65 -1.10 -10.59 4.54
CA ILE A 65 -0.35 -10.70 3.26
C ILE A 65 1.16 -10.66 3.42
N LEU A 66 1.67 -10.04 4.49
CA LEU A 66 3.10 -9.96 4.79
C LEU A 66 3.61 -11.13 5.63
N SER A 67 2.77 -12.08 6.03
CA SER A 67 3.14 -13.19 6.94
C SER A 67 4.27 -14.06 6.40
N THR A 68 4.41 -14.18 5.08
CA THR A 68 5.47 -14.92 4.40
C THR A 68 6.65 -14.05 3.97
N PHE A 69 6.69 -12.77 4.37
CA PHE A 69 7.67 -11.77 3.95
C PHE A 69 8.34 -11.10 5.17
N PRO A 70 9.12 -11.84 5.97
CA PRO A 70 9.67 -11.36 7.24
C PRO A 70 10.59 -10.14 7.10
N LYS A 71 11.33 -10.00 6.00
CA LYS A 71 12.20 -8.83 5.79
C LYS A 71 11.40 -7.58 5.49
N ILE A 72 10.33 -7.69 4.70
CA ILE A 72 9.39 -6.59 4.51
C ILE A 72 8.71 -6.20 5.82
N GLN A 73 8.34 -7.17 6.68
CA GLN A 73 7.79 -6.87 8.01
C GLN A 73 8.79 -6.09 8.89
N ALA A 74 10.05 -6.54 8.95
CA ALA A 74 11.10 -5.86 9.68
C ALA A 74 11.37 -4.45 9.14
N PHE A 75 11.43 -4.31 7.81
CA PHE A 75 11.54 -3.04 7.12
C PHE A 75 10.38 -2.09 7.48
N GLN A 76 9.14 -2.57 7.45
CA GLN A 76 7.97 -1.78 7.81
C GLN A 76 8.05 -1.29 9.25
N GLY A 77 8.51 -2.15 10.18
CA GLY A 77 8.76 -1.77 11.57
C GLY A 77 9.76 -0.62 11.71
N ARG A 78 10.92 -0.71 11.05
CA ARG A 78 11.94 0.36 11.05
C ARG A 78 11.40 1.66 10.44
N MET A 79 10.69 1.57 9.32
CA MET A 79 10.13 2.73 8.65
C MET A 79 9.08 3.43 9.52
N LYS A 80 8.20 2.68 10.19
CA LYS A 80 7.21 3.23 11.14
C LYS A 80 7.86 3.91 12.35
N ALA A 81 9.05 3.48 12.75
CA ALA A 81 9.78 4.07 13.88
C ALA A 81 10.42 5.44 13.55
N LEU A 82 10.57 5.80 12.27
CA LEU A 82 11.10 7.11 11.87
C LEU A 82 10.15 8.22 12.34
N THR A 83 10.64 9.21 13.07
CA THR A 83 9.82 10.24 13.73
C THR A 83 8.84 10.95 12.77
N ARG A 84 9.30 11.29 11.55
CA ARG A 84 8.46 11.97 10.55
C ARG A 84 7.34 11.06 10.04
N ILE A 85 7.63 9.77 9.84
CA ILE A 85 6.65 8.77 9.40
C ILE A 85 5.69 8.45 10.53
N SER A 86 6.19 8.19 11.74
CA SER A 86 5.37 7.98 12.94
C SER A 86 4.38 9.13 13.12
N LYS A 87 4.83 10.38 13.08
CA LYS A 87 3.97 11.58 13.15
C LYS A 87 2.93 11.62 12.02
N PHE A 88 3.28 11.20 10.81
CA PHE A 88 2.33 11.13 9.69
C PHE A 88 1.31 9.98 9.84
N LEU A 89 1.64 8.91 10.54
CA LEU A 89 0.73 7.79 10.77
C LEU A 89 -0.21 8.02 11.97
N GLN A 90 0.07 9.00 12.82
CA GLN A 90 -0.81 9.35 13.95
C GLN A 90 -2.11 10.03 13.50
N PRO A 91 -3.19 9.93 14.31
CA PRO A 91 -4.43 10.69 14.08
C PRO A 91 -4.18 12.20 13.96
N GLY A 92 -4.99 12.87 13.14
CA GLY A 92 -4.88 14.30 12.90
C GLY A 92 -3.79 14.71 11.89
N SER A 93 -3.06 13.75 11.32
CA SER A 93 -2.15 14.03 10.21
C SER A 93 -2.90 14.28 8.89
N ALA A 94 -2.15 14.66 7.86
CA ALA A 94 -2.69 14.81 6.51
C ALA A 94 -2.97 13.48 5.79
N ARG A 95 -2.64 12.32 6.39
CA ARG A 95 -2.92 10.98 5.81
C ARG A 95 -4.42 10.83 5.58
N LYS A 96 -4.79 10.36 4.38
CA LYS A 96 -6.19 10.15 4.01
C LYS A 96 -6.59 8.70 4.28
N ALA A 97 -7.83 8.52 4.70
CA ALA A 97 -8.42 7.21 4.89
C ALA A 97 -8.68 6.54 3.52
N PRO A 98 -8.90 5.21 3.50
CA PRO A 98 -9.41 4.53 2.32
C PRO A 98 -10.68 5.23 1.80
N PRO A 99 -10.81 5.43 0.47
CA PRO A 99 -11.97 6.10 -0.10
C PRO A 99 -13.30 5.41 0.23
N ASP A 100 -14.29 6.20 0.63
CA ASP A 100 -15.65 5.78 0.91
C ASP A 100 -16.63 6.15 -0.22
N GLU A 101 -17.91 5.90 -0.01
CA GLU A 101 -18.96 6.21 -1.00
C GLU A 101 -19.10 7.71 -1.27
N ALA A 102 -18.90 8.55 -0.24
CA ALA A 102 -18.97 10.00 -0.37
C ALA A 102 -17.82 10.53 -1.26
N TYR A 103 -16.60 10.00 -1.07
CA TYR A 103 -15.48 10.26 -1.96
C TYR A 103 -15.79 9.84 -3.39
N VAL A 104 -16.30 8.61 -3.60
CA VAL A 104 -16.62 8.10 -4.94
C VAL A 104 -17.68 8.96 -5.63
N LYS A 105 -18.73 9.37 -4.92
CA LYS A 105 -19.76 10.28 -5.44
C LYS A 105 -19.16 11.60 -5.91
N THR A 106 -18.34 12.22 -5.06
CA THR A 106 -17.68 13.49 -5.38
C THR A 106 -16.79 13.37 -6.61
N VAL A 107 -16.00 12.28 -6.70
CA VAL A 107 -15.15 12.03 -7.87
C VAL A 107 -15.98 11.87 -9.15
N LYS A 108 -17.08 11.11 -9.10
CA LYS A 108 -17.96 10.92 -10.26
C LYS A 108 -18.64 12.21 -10.72
N GLU A 109 -18.98 13.10 -9.80
CA GLU A 109 -19.59 14.39 -10.09
C GLU A 109 -18.59 15.33 -10.78
N VAL A 110 -17.42 15.53 -10.14
CA VAL A 110 -16.38 16.45 -10.63
C VAL A 110 -15.73 15.94 -11.92
N LEU A 111 -15.45 14.64 -12.01
CA LEU A 111 -14.80 14.00 -13.15
C LEU A 111 -15.80 13.26 -14.05
N SER A 112 -17.04 13.73 -14.13
CA SER A 112 -18.14 13.08 -14.86
C SER A 112 -17.81 12.66 -16.29
N HIS A 113 -16.94 13.39 -16.99
CA HIS A 113 -16.48 13.07 -18.33
C HIS A 113 -15.71 11.74 -18.44
N HIS A 114 -15.16 11.22 -17.34
CA HIS A 114 -14.48 9.92 -17.28
C HIS A 114 -15.41 8.74 -16.93
N PHE A 115 -16.67 9.00 -16.56
CA PHE A 115 -17.63 8.00 -16.08
C PHE A 115 -18.92 7.92 -16.93
N LYS A 116 -18.87 8.44 -18.16
CA LYS A 116 -19.95 8.33 -19.13
C LYS A 116 -20.11 6.90 -19.64
#